data_AF-M1VZL0-F1
#
_entry.id   AF-M1VZL0-F1
#
_cell.length_a   1.000
_cell.length_b   1.000
_cell.length_c   1.000
_cell.angle_alpha   90.00
_cell.angle_beta   90.00
_cell.angle_gamma   90.00
#
_symmetry.space_group_name_H-M   'P 1'
#
loop_
_entity.id
_entity.type
_entity.pdbx_description
1 polymer ?
#
loop_
_entity_poly.entity_id
_entity_poly.type
_entity_poly.pdbx_seq_one_letter_code
_entity_poly.pdbx_strand_id
1 'polypeptide(L)' 'MAPKKIRCSLKECREPAQRIIGDCGFCSGQFCGKHRLLEDHKCSGLEDCKKQSHERNAAQLESERTRVIRGT' A
#
# COMPACT_ATOMS: atom_id res chain seq x y z
N MET A 1 3.51 -15.10 -30.06
CA MET A 1 4.04 -15.57 -28.76
C MET A 1 2.89 -15.64 -27.77
N ALA A 2 2.56 -16.81 -27.23
CA ALA A 2 1.48 -16.91 -26.24
C ALA A 2 1.86 -16.09 -24.98
N PRO A 3 0.96 -15.28 -24.41
CA PRO A 3 1.27 -14.51 -23.22
C PRO A 3 1.63 -15.47 -22.08
N LYS A 4 2.84 -15.33 -21.53
CA LYS A 4 3.30 -16.14 -20.39
C LYS A 4 2.28 -15.97 -19.26
N LYS A 5 1.73 -17.06 -18.75
CA LYS A 5 0.80 -17.03 -17.62
C LYS A 5 1.56 -16.58 -16.38
N ILE A 6 1.39 -15.33 -16.00
CA ILE A 6 1.96 -14.73 -14.81
C ILE A 6 1.23 -15.32 -13.59
N ARG A 7 1.96 -15.62 -12.53
CA ARG A 7 1.42 -16.18 -11.28
C ARG A 7 1.50 -15.15 -10.17
N CYS A 8 0.67 -15.32 -9.15
CA CYS A 8 0.72 -14.54 -7.94
C CYS A 8 2.14 -14.56 -7.33
N SER A 9 2.68 -13.40 -6.97
CA SER A 9 3.98 -13.26 -6.32
C SER A 9 3.97 -13.66 -4.84
N LEU A 10 2.79 -13.89 -4.25
CA LEU A 10 2.68 -14.35 -2.86
C LEU A 10 3.15 -15.81 -2.75
N LYS A 11 4.11 -16.08 -1.84
CA LYS A 11 4.74 -17.41 -1.68
C LYS A 11 3.75 -18.54 -1.41
N GLU A 12 2.63 -18.22 -0.76
CA GLU A 12 1.59 -19.17 -0.37
C GLU A 12 0.47 -19.32 -1.43
N CYS A 13 0.54 -18.55 -2.52
CA CYS A 13 -0.47 -18.56 -3.57
C CYS A 13 0.10 -19.10 -4.89
N ARG A 14 -0.63 -20.04 -5.51
CA ARG A 14 -0.30 -20.59 -6.84
C ARG A 14 -1.31 -20.17 -7.92
N GLU A 15 -2.21 -19.24 -7.60
CA GLU A 15 -3.21 -18.76 -8.55
C GLU A 15 -2.59 -17.88 -9.65
N PRO A 16 -3.22 -17.83 -10.83
CA PRO A 16 -2.79 -16.93 -11.90
C PRO A 16 -2.95 -15.47 -11.48
N ALA A 17 -1.94 -14.65 -11.76
CA ALA A 17 -2.03 -13.21 -11.56
C ALA A 17 -3.03 -12.58 -12.54
N GLN A 18 -3.76 -11.57 -12.07
CA GLN A 18 -4.68 -10.79 -12.90
C GLN A 18 -3.87 -9.78 -13.73
N ARG A 19 -4.04 -9.79 -15.06
CA ARG A 19 -3.18 -8.99 -15.96
C ARG A 19 -3.38 -7.47 -15.88
N ILE A 20 -4.55 -7.01 -15.44
CA ILE A 20 -4.91 -5.58 -15.45
C ILE A 20 -4.95 -5.03 -14.02
N ILE A 21 -5.52 -5.80 -13.09
CA ILE A 21 -5.81 -5.34 -11.72
C ILE A 21 -4.90 -6.05 -10.69
N GLY A 22 -4.00 -6.92 -11.14
CA GLY A 22 -3.11 -7.67 -10.26
C GLY A 22 -1.77 -6.99 -10.01
N ASP A 23 -1.43 -5.92 -10.72
CA ASP A 23 -0.15 -5.24 -10.56
C ASP A 23 -0.17 -4.30 -9.35
N CYS A 24 0.76 -4.47 -8.42
CA CYS A 24 0.89 -3.63 -7.25
C CYS A 24 2.02 -2.62 -7.48
N GLY A 25 1.68 -1.34 -7.68
CA GLY A 25 2.67 -0.28 -7.92
C GLY A 25 3.57 0.07 -6.72
N PHE A 26 3.35 -0.53 -5.55
CA PHE A 26 4.16 -0.28 -4.35
C PHE A 26 5.35 -1.24 -4.25
N CYS A 27 5.13 -2.52 -4.54
CA CYS A 27 6.18 -3.55 -4.52
C CYS A 27 6.53 -4.06 -5.93
N SER A 28 5.90 -3.50 -6.97
CA SER A 28 5.99 -3.94 -8.38
C SER A 28 5.73 -5.44 -8.56
N GLY A 29 4.86 -6.00 -7.72
CA GLY A 29 4.50 -7.42 -7.71
C GLY A 29 3.18 -7.69 -8.44
N GLN A 30 2.98 -8.92 -8.90
CA GLN A 30 1.79 -9.32 -9.66
C GLN A 30 0.97 -10.34 -8.85
N PHE A 31 -0.32 -10.07 -8.63
CA PHE A 31 -1.16 -10.80 -7.70
C PHE A 31 -2.46 -11.30 -8.34
N CYS A 32 -3.06 -12.32 -7.75
CA CYS A 32 -4.35 -12.86 -8.18
C CYS A 32 -5.52 -11.99 -7.66
N GLY A 33 -6.76 -12.32 -8.04
CA GLY A 33 -7.94 -11.56 -7.61
C GLY A 33 -8.17 -11.52 -6.09
N LYS A 34 -7.63 -12.49 -5.35
CA LYS A 34 -7.66 -12.53 -3.87
C LYS A 34 -6.57 -11.62 -3.29
N HIS A 35 -5.33 -11.83 -3.73
CA HIS A 35 -4.14 -11.15 -3.19
C HIS A 35 -3.84 -9.76 -3.80
N ARG A 36 -4.76 -9.16 -4.56
CA ARG A 36 -4.54 -7.85 -5.20
C ARG A 36 -4.51 -6.66 -4.21
N LEU A 37 -5.11 -6.82 -3.03
CA LEU A 37 -5.08 -5.79 -1.98
C LEU A 37 -3.72 -5.80 -1.27
N LEU A 38 -3.23 -4.62 -0.87
CA LEU A 38 -1.98 -4.47 -0.11
C LEU A 38 -1.98 -5.31 1.18
N GLU A 39 -3.13 -5.39 1.84
CA GLU A 39 -3.34 -6.16 3.07
C GLU A 39 -3.21 -7.67 2.84
N ASP A 40 -3.70 -8.15 1.70
CA ASP A 40 -3.84 -9.58 1.40
C ASP A 40 -2.51 -10.21 0.99
N HIS A 41 -1.64 -9.46 0.28
CA HIS A 41 -0.28 -9.93 -0.04
C HIS A 41 0.81 -9.42 0.91
N LYS A 42 0.43 -8.80 2.03
CA LYS A 42 1.36 -8.19 3.01
C LYS A 42 2.41 -7.32 2.30
N CYS A 43 1.93 -6.31 1.57
CA CYS A 43 2.79 -5.47 0.75
C CYS A 43 3.90 -4.82 1.57
N SER A 44 5.16 -5.07 1.22
CA SER A 44 6.31 -4.47 1.88
C SER A 44 6.34 -2.94 1.75
N GLY A 45 5.76 -2.39 0.68
CA GLY A 45 5.66 -0.93 0.49
C GLY A 45 4.54 -0.25 1.29
N LEU A 46 3.69 -1.01 1.99
CA LEU A 46 2.62 -0.43 2.81
C LEU A 46 3.17 0.20 4.10
N GLU A 47 4.26 -0.36 4.66
CA GLU A 47 4.83 0.12 5.92
C GLU A 47 5.52 1.49 5.76
N ASP A 48 6.31 1.68 4.70
CA ASP A 48 6.93 2.97 4.38
C ASP A 48 5.89 4.06 4.07
N CYS A 49 4.82 3.71 3.36
CA CYS A 49 3.74 4.64 3.02
C CYS A 49 2.95 5.09 4.26
N LYS A 50 2.66 4.16 5.18
CA LYS A 50 2.01 4.49 6.46
C LYS A 50 2.84 5.48 7.27
N LYS A 51 4.15 5.24 7.39
CA LYS A 51 5.03 6.09 8.19
C LYS A 51 5.06 7.52 7.65
N GLN A 52 5.22 7.67 6.34
CA GLN A 52 5.24 8.99 5.70
C GLN A 52 3.90 9.73 5.82
N SER A 53 2.78 9.03 5.72
CA SER A 53 1.45 9.63 5.92
C SER A 53 1.24 10.06 7.37
N HIS A 54 1.69 9.27 8.33
CA HIS A 54 1.61 9.61 9.76
C HIS A 54 2.44 10.85 10.10
N GLU A 55 3.66 10.97 9.57
CA GLU A 55 4.50 12.14 9.80
C GLU A 55 3.89 13.42 9.20
N ARG A 56 3.33 13.35 7.99
CA ARG A 56 2.65 14.51 7.38
C ARG A 56 1.39 14.91 8.15
N ASN A 57 0.60 13.94 8.58
CA ASN A 57 -0.60 14.21 9.37
C ASN A 57 -0.22 14.82 10.72
N ALA A 58 0.77 14.27 11.43
CA ALA A 58 1.27 14.83 12.68
C ALA A 58 1.78 16.27 12.53
N ALA A 59 2.53 16.56 11.45
CA ALA A 59 3.02 17.91 11.17
C ALA A 59 1.87 18.90 10.90
N GLN A 60 0.86 18.47 10.12
CA GLN A 60 -0.33 19.27 9.87
C GLN A 60 -1.14 19.52 11.16
N LEU A 61 -1.32 18.48 11.98
CA LEU A 61 -2.07 18.55 13.23
C LEU A 61 -1.40 19.48 14.27
N GLU A 62 -0.07 19.46 14.37
CA GLU A 62 0.67 20.41 15.21
C GLU A 62 0.63 21.83 14.64
N SER A 63 0.66 22.00 13.31
CA SER A 63 0.56 23.32 12.68
C SER A 63 -0.82 23.97 12.87
N GLU A 64 -1.89 23.17 12.90
CA GLU A 64 -3.27 23.63 13.09
C GLU A 64 -3.69 23.68 14.57
N ARG A 65 -2.78 23.34 15.48
CA ARG A 65 -3.06 23.32 16.92
C ARG A 65 -3.40 24.72 17.42
N THR A 66 -4.68 24.93 17.70
CA THR A 66 -5.21 26.16 18.28
C THR A 66 -4.63 26.32 19.69
N ARG A 67 -3.72 27.29 19.86
CA ARG A 67 -3.22 27.67 21.18
C ARG A 67 -4.29 28.52 21.86
N VAL A 68 -4.76 28.07 23.01
CA VAL A 68 -5.58 28.89 23.90
C VAL A 68 -4.77 30.12 24.34
N ILE A 69 -5.05 31.27 23.75
CA ILE A 69 -4.60 32.57 24.24
C ILE A 69 -5.28 32.82 25.59
N ARG A 70 -4.63 32.40 26.68
CA ARG A 70 -5.04 32.84 28.02
C ARG A 70 -4.61 34.30 28.14
N GLY A 71 -5.58 35.20 28.02
CA GLY A 71 -5.40 36.64 28.18
C GLY A 71 -4.71 36.98 29.51
N THR A 72 -3.78 37.92 29.40
CA THR A 72 -3.08 38.63 30.48
C THR A 72 -4.02 39.26 31.48
#